data_AF-A0A1T4KHX3-F1
#
_entry.id   AF-A0A1T4KHX3-F1
#
_cell.length_a   1.000
_cell.length_b   1.000
_cell.length_c   1.000
_cell.angle_alpha   90.00
_cell.angle_beta   90.00
_cell.angle_gamma   90.00
#
_symmetry.space_group_name_H-M   'P 1'
#
loop_
_entity.id
_entity.type
_entity.pdbx_description
1 polymer ?
#
loop_
_entity_poly.entity_id
_entity_poly.type
_entity_poly.pdbx_seq_one_letter_code
_entity_poly.pdbx_strand_id
1 'polypeptide(L)'
;MEWLNVFGLIMIIIIMIPNIVYGFKNKSVESKYQNKLMEAIEQIGRYGSMFLMIINLPILSYGYLFENGNTMYIVVISILAIFYCLIWIFFFRKETLPRAILLAIIPTLIFVISGVFTQRYLLVLMGIIFGIGHITITYNNNK
;
A
#
# COMPACT_ATOMS: atom_id res chain seq x y z
N MET A 1 22.47 6.19 10.62
CA MET A 1 21.11 6.10 10.04
C MET A 1 21.19 5.18 8.84
N GLU A 2 20.58 4.00 8.91
CA GLU A 2 20.47 3.14 7.73
C GLU A 2 19.48 3.79 6.76
N TRP A 3 20.01 4.24 5.61
CA TRP A 3 19.24 4.84 4.52
C TRP A 3 18.21 3.85 3.93
N LEU A 4 18.39 2.56 4.19
CA LEU A 4 17.53 1.47 3.76
C LEU A 4 16.69 0.93 4.94
N ASN A 5 15.38 0.91 4.77
CA ASN A 5 14.44 0.20 5.64
C ASN A 5 14.22 -1.22 5.09
N VAL A 6 15.02 -2.17 5.58
CA VAL A 6 14.96 -3.58 5.15
C VAL A 6 13.58 -4.20 5.42
N PHE A 7 12.98 -3.89 6.57
CA PHE A 7 11.63 -4.36 6.89
C PHE A 7 10.60 -3.78 5.92
N GLY A 8 10.69 -2.48 5.62
CA GLY A 8 9.88 -1.83 4.60
C GLY A 8 9.97 -2.53 3.25
N LEU A 9 11.20 -2.86 2.81
CA LEU A 9 11.44 -3.59 1.57
C LEU A 9 10.78 -4.98 1.55
N ILE A 10 10.93 -5.76 2.62
CA ILE A 10 10.28 -7.07 2.74
C ILE A 10 8.76 -6.92 2.61
N MET A 11 8.17 -5.91 3.26
CA MET A 11 6.72 -5.67 3.20
C MET A 11 6.24 -5.26 1.81
N ILE A 12 7.00 -4.43 1.09
CA ILE A 12 6.67 -4.10 -0.31
C ILE A 12 6.65 -5.36 -1.16
N ILE A 13 7.65 -6.24 -1.02
CA ILE A 13 7.71 -7.50 -1.76
C ILE A 13 6.47 -8.36 -1.48
N ILE A 14 6.11 -8.54 -0.19
CA ILE A 14 4.95 -9.33 0.23
C ILE A 14 3.64 -8.78 -0.39
N ILE A 15 3.44 -7.47 -0.36
CA ILE A 15 2.23 -6.83 -0.89
C ILE A 15 2.21 -6.88 -2.43
N MET A 16 3.36 -6.76 -3.09
CA MET A 16 3.44 -6.71 -4.55
C MET A 16 3.26 -8.06 -5.22
N ILE A 17 3.70 -9.17 -4.61
CA ILE A 17 3.61 -10.50 -5.24
C ILE A 17 2.16 -10.82 -5.68
N PRO A 18 1.13 -10.75 -4.81
CA PRO A 18 -0.23 -11.06 -5.24
C PRO A 18 -0.79 -10.07 -6.28
N ASN A 19 -0.44 -8.78 -6.17
CA ASN A 19 -0.83 -7.75 -7.14
C ASN A 19 -0.30 -8.07 -8.54
N ILE A 20 0.97 -8.46 -8.64
CA ILE A 20 1.62 -8.80 -9.91
C ILE A 20 0.98 -10.07 -10.49
N VAL A 21 0.77 -11.10 -9.67
CA VAL A 21 0.11 -12.35 -10.10
C VAL A 21 -1.29 -12.06 -10.68
N TYR A 22 -2.08 -11.21 -10.02
CA TYR A 22 -3.39 -10.80 -10.51
C TYR A 22 -3.31 -10.03 -11.83
N GLY A 23 -2.37 -9.08 -11.94
CA GLY A 23 -2.15 -8.30 -13.16
C GLY A 23 -1.80 -9.17 -14.37
N PHE A 24 -1.00 -10.23 -14.19
CA PHE A 24 -0.72 -11.19 -15.25
C PHE A 24 -1.95 -12.01 -15.65
N LYS A 25 -2.77 -12.44 -14.68
CA LYS A 25 -3.97 -13.24 -14.94
C LYS A 25 -5.05 -12.45 -15.69
N ASN A 26 -5.16 -11.15 -15.43
CA ASN A 26 -6.24 -10.29 -15.93
C ASN A 26 -5.78 -9.22 -16.92
N LYS A 27 -4.64 -9.44 -17.58
CA LYS A 27 -3.96 -8.46 -18.46
C LYS A 27 -4.81 -7.99 -19.65
N SER A 28 -5.85 -8.73 -20.03
CA SER A 28 -6.76 -8.42 -21.13
C SER A 28 -8.03 -7.67 -20.71
N VAL A 29 -8.24 -7.42 -19.41
CA VAL A 29 -9.42 -6.72 -18.91
C VAL A 29 -9.10 -5.23 -18.83
N GLU A 30 -9.62 -4.46 -19.78
CA GLU A 30 -9.52 -2.99 -19.72
C GLU A 30 -10.27 -2.44 -18.50
N SER A 31 -9.69 -1.42 -17.88
CA SER A 31 -10.36 -0.68 -16.81
C SER A 31 -11.61 -0.01 -17.35
N LYS A 32 -12.76 -0.24 -16.70
CA LYS A 32 -14.01 0.47 -17.00
C LYS A 32 -13.91 1.97 -16.70
N TYR A 33 -13.07 2.35 -15.74
CA TYR A 33 -12.87 3.72 -15.30
C TYR A 33 -11.74 4.41 -16.06
N GLN A 34 -12.07 5.17 -17.11
CA GLN A 34 -11.11 5.82 -18.00
C GLN A 34 -10.77 7.27 -17.58
N ASN A 35 -10.28 7.48 -16.35
CA ASN A 35 -9.82 8.79 -15.90
C ASN A 35 -8.29 8.82 -15.72
N LYS A 36 -7.61 9.32 -16.75
CA LYS A 36 -6.14 9.43 -16.78
C LYS A 36 -5.54 10.24 -15.63
N LEU A 37 -6.25 11.27 -15.15
CA LEU A 37 -5.77 12.08 -14.03
C LEU A 37 -5.80 11.28 -12.73
N MET A 38 -6.88 10.52 -12.50
CA MET A 38 -7.00 9.69 -11.30
C MET A 38 -6.01 8.51 -11.32
N GLU A 39 -5.79 7.90 -12.48
CA GLU A 39 -4.74 6.89 -12.68
C GLU A 39 -3.35 7.48 -12.37
N ALA A 40 -3.05 8.69 -12.86
CA ALA A 40 -1.80 9.36 -12.55
C ALA A 40 -1.64 9.62 -11.05
N ILE A 41 -2.69 10.10 -10.37
CA ILE A 41 -2.70 10.30 -8.90
C ILE A 41 -2.40 8.98 -8.18
N GLU A 42 -3.08 7.91 -8.57
CA GLU A 42 -2.91 6.58 -7.99
C GLU A 42 -1.48 6.05 -8.17
N GLN A 43 -0.90 6.19 -9.38
CA GLN A 43 0.46 5.72 -9.67
C GLN A 43 1.53 6.57 -8.94
N ILE A 44 1.38 7.89 -8.93
CA ILE A 44 2.29 8.78 -8.18
C ILE A 44 2.27 8.43 -6.70
N GLY A 45 1.08 8.29 -6.11
CA GLY A 45 0.93 7.89 -4.72
C GLY A 45 1.51 6.49 -4.45
N ARG A 46 1.23 5.52 -5.32
CA ARG A 46 1.68 4.12 -5.20
C ARG A 46 3.20 4.04 -5.16
N TYR A 47 3.86 4.52 -6.21
CA TYR A 47 5.31 4.42 -6.32
C TYR A 47 6.02 5.34 -5.33
N GLY A 48 5.47 6.52 -5.05
CA GLY A 48 5.97 7.40 -3.99
C GLY A 48 5.94 6.73 -2.63
N SER A 49 4.83 6.07 -2.28
CA SER A 49 4.69 5.33 -1.02
C SER A 49 5.64 4.14 -0.94
N MET A 50 5.76 3.34 -2.01
CA MET A 50 6.69 2.22 -2.05
C MET A 50 8.14 2.66 -1.87
N PHE A 51 8.55 3.71 -2.61
CA PHE A 51 9.89 4.27 -2.52
C PHE A 51 10.20 4.78 -1.11
N LEU A 52 9.31 5.60 -0.54
CA LEU A 52 9.50 6.18 0.80
C LEU A 52 9.36 5.15 1.93
N MET A 53 8.67 4.04 1.70
CA MET A 53 8.64 2.94 2.67
C MET A 53 10.00 2.25 2.76
N ILE A 54 10.67 2.06 1.62
CA ILE A 54 11.99 1.41 1.49
C ILE A 54 13.13 2.35 1.88
N ILE A 55 13.08 3.60 1.44
CA ILE A 55 14.18 4.56 1.62
C ILE A 55 13.86 5.53 2.75
N ASN A 56 14.74 5.55 3.74
CA ASN A 56 14.72 6.54 4.80
C ASN A 56 15.43 7.80 4.33
N LEU A 57 14.68 8.88 4.09
CA LEU A 57 15.25 10.19 3.82
C LEU A 57 15.66 10.83 5.16
N PRO A 58 16.97 11.01 5.44
CA PRO A 58 17.44 11.44 6.76
C PRO A 58 16.91 12.82 7.17
N ILE A 59 16.66 13.70 6.20
CA ILE A 59 16.16 15.07 6.42
C ILE A 59 14.66 15.08 6.81
N LEU A 60 13.95 13.98 6.55
CA LEU A 60 12.49 13.86 6.73
C LEU A 60 12.10 12.71 7.68
N SER A 61 13.06 12.19 8.45
CA SER A 61 12.83 11.10 9.42
C SER A 61 13.06 11.62 10.82
N TYR A 62 12.00 11.60 11.63
CA TYR A 62 12.01 12.13 12.99
C TYR A 62 12.12 11.04 14.08
N GLY A 63 12.25 9.77 13.68
CA GLY A 63 12.35 8.63 14.59
C GLY A 63 11.03 7.86 14.71
N TYR A 64 10.75 7.31 15.88
CA TYR A 64 9.52 6.56 16.13
C TYR A 64 8.57 7.35 17.03
N LEU A 65 7.26 7.21 16.78
CA LEU A 65 6.23 7.93 17.51
C LEU A 65 6.17 7.60 19.02
N PHE A 66 6.55 6.38 19.39
CA PHE A 66 6.49 5.86 20.76
C PHE A 66 7.85 5.28 21.18
N GLU A 67 8.08 5.16 22.49
CA GLU A 67 9.30 4.54 23.06
C GLU A 67 9.51 3.11 22.52
N ASN A 68 8.44 2.33 22.36
CA ASN A 68 8.45 1.00 21.73
C ASN A 68 8.00 1.01 20.26
N GLY A 69 8.14 2.16 19.58
CA GLY A 69 7.52 2.39 18.29
C GLY A 69 8.04 1.49 17.17
N ASN A 70 9.29 1.04 17.21
CA ASN A 70 9.83 0.07 16.25
C ASN A 70 9.11 -1.29 16.35
N THR A 71 8.97 -1.82 17.58
CA THR A 71 8.28 -3.09 17.82
C THR A 71 6.82 -3.01 17.41
N MET A 72 6.12 -1.93 17.77
CA MET A 72 4.72 -1.73 17.38
C MET A 72 4.57 -1.59 15.87
N TYR A 73 5.46 -0.84 15.21
CA TYR A 73 5.51 -0.73 13.76
C TYR A 73 5.61 -2.10 13.09
N ILE A 74 6.57 -2.93 13.54
CA ILE A 74 6.76 -4.27 12.98
C ILE A 74 5.51 -5.13 13.17
N VAL A 75 4.96 -5.17 14.39
CA VAL A 75 3.78 -5.99 14.72
C VAL A 75 2.55 -5.56 13.92
N VAL A 76 2.20 -4.28 13.95
CA VAL A 76 0.98 -3.76 13.30
C VAL A 76 1.04 -3.96 11.79
N ILE A 77 2.17 -3.64 11.16
CA ILE A 77 2.31 -3.80 9.70
C ILE A 77 2.34 -5.28 9.30
N SER A 78 2.96 -6.16 10.11
CA SER A 78 2.92 -7.61 9.86
C SER A 78 1.51 -8.18 9.92
N ILE A 79 0.72 -7.77 10.91
CA ILE A 79 -0.68 -8.19 11.03
C ILE A 79 -1.48 -7.75 9.80
N LEU A 80 -1.33 -6.48 9.38
CA LEU A 80 -2.01 -5.98 8.19
C LEU A 80 -1.59 -6.71 6.91
N ALA A 81 -0.30 -7.01 6.74
CA ALA A 81 0.21 -7.76 5.59
C ALA A 81 -0.33 -9.20 5.57
N ILE A 82 -0.44 -9.87 6.72
CA ILE A 82 -1.07 -11.19 6.81
C ILE A 82 -2.54 -11.12 6.39
N PHE A 83 -3.31 -10.16 6.91
CA PHE A 83 -4.71 -9.96 6.51
C PHE A 83 -4.85 -9.69 5.01
N TYR A 84 -3.95 -8.87 4.44
CA TYR A 84 -3.90 -8.61 3.02
C TYR A 84 -3.75 -9.89 2.19
N CYS A 85 -2.76 -10.72 2.54
CA CYS A 85 -2.53 -12.00 1.87
C CYS A 85 -3.72 -12.97 2.01
N LEU A 86 -4.36 -13.01 3.18
CA LEU A 86 -5.56 -13.84 3.39
C LEU A 86 -6.71 -13.39 2.48
N ILE A 87 -6.95 -12.07 2.37
CA ILE A 87 -8.00 -11.53 1.50
C ILE A 87 -7.71 -11.85 0.04
N TRP A 88 -6.45 -11.81 -0.39
CA TRP A 88 -6.06 -12.25 -1.73
C TRP A 88 -6.45 -13.70 -2.02
N ILE A 89 -6.21 -14.62 -1.08
CA ILE A 89 -6.62 -16.03 -1.22
C ILE A 89 -8.12 -16.15 -1.46
N PHE A 90 -8.93 -15.38 -0.71
CA PHE A 90 -10.38 -15.38 -0.91
C PHE A 90 -10.79 -14.69 -2.22
N PHE A 91 -10.12 -13.61 -2.60
CA PHE A 91 -10.40 -12.85 -3.81
C PHE A 91 -10.12 -13.68 -5.07
N PHE A 92 -9.02 -14.44 -5.11
CA PHE A 92 -8.73 -15.35 -6.22
C PHE A 92 -9.76 -16.46 -6.43
N ARG A 93 -10.52 -16.83 -5.38
CA ARG A 93 -11.63 -17.79 -5.49
C ARG A 93 -12.90 -17.15 -6.03
N LYS A 94 -13.17 -15.91 -5.63
CA LYS A 94 -14.34 -15.15 -6.08
C LYS A 94 -14.08 -13.66 -5.95
N GLU A 95 -14.06 -13.00 -7.09
CA GLU A 95 -13.92 -11.55 -7.21
C GLU A 95 -15.26 -10.90 -6.81
N THR A 96 -15.25 -10.19 -5.68
CA THR A 96 -16.41 -9.43 -5.21
C THR A 96 -15.99 -8.02 -4.85
N LEU A 97 -16.87 -7.05 -5.07
CA LEU A 97 -16.61 -5.63 -4.75
C LEU A 97 -16.09 -5.42 -3.32
N PRO A 98 -16.67 -6.01 -2.25
CA PRO A 98 -16.15 -5.81 -0.90
C PRO A 98 -14.70 -6.27 -0.74
N ARG A 99 -14.32 -7.40 -1.35
CA ARG A 99 -12.96 -7.93 -1.28
C ARG A 99 -11.99 -7.06 -2.08
N ALA A 100 -12.39 -6.59 -3.26
CA ALA A 100 -11.58 -5.67 -4.06
C ALA A 100 -11.30 -4.37 -3.28
N ILE A 101 -12.34 -3.80 -2.63
CA ILE A 101 -12.18 -2.59 -1.81
C ILE A 101 -11.28 -2.84 -0.60
N LEU A 102 -11.40 -3.98 0.09
CA LEU A 102 -10.49 -4.34 1.18
C LEU A 102 -9.03 -4.45 0.69
N LEU A 103 -8.81 -5.04 -0.49
CA LEU A 103 -7.49 -5.11 -1.11
C LEU A 103 -6.93 -3.74 -1.51
N ALA A 104 -7.77 -2.71 -1.70
CA ALA A 104 -7.32 -1.34 -1.92
C ALA A 104 -7.04 -0.60 -0.60
N ILE A 105 -7.88 -0.80 0.42
CA ILE A 105 -7.76 -0.14 1.73
C ILE A 105 -6.53 -0.62 2.50
N ILE A 106 -6.25 -1.93 2.53
CA ILE A 106 -5.18 -2.44 3.39
C ILE A 106 -3.78 -1.93 3.00
N PRO A 107 -3.36 -1.94 1.72
CA PRO A 107 -2.10 -1.33 1.32
C PRO A 107 -2.03 0.16 1.65
N THR A 108 -3.15 0.88 1.53
CA THR A 108 -3.26 2.29 1.93
C THR A 108 -2.96 2.45 3.42
N LEU A 109 -3.60 1.63 4.27
CA LEU A 109 -3.36 1.64 5.71
C LEU A 109 -1.90 1.30 6.03
N ILE A 110 -1.32 0.32 5.35
CA ILE A 110 0.09 -0.06 5.55
C ILE A 110 1.02 1.14 5.29
N PHE A 111 0.83 1.89 4.20
CA PHE A 111 1.65 3.07 3.91
C PHE A 111 1.44 4.21 4.91
N VAL A 112 0.18 4.56 5.19
CA VAL A 112 -0.15 5.65 6.11
C VAL A 112 0.34 5.35 7.52
N ILE A 113 0.04 4.15 8.05
CA ILE A 113 0.46 3.72 9.38
C ILE A 113 1.99 3.62 9.44
N SER A 114 2.65 3.09 8.40
CA SER A 114 4.11 3.09 8.35
C SER A 114 4.67 4.49 8.47
N GLY A 115 4.12 5.47 7.73
CA GLY A 115 4.52 6.87 7.82
C GLY A 115 4.29 7.47 9.20
N VAL A 116 3.15 7.21 9.83
CA VAL A 116 2.83 7.74 11.17
C VAL A 116 3.76 7.16 12.23
N PHE A 117 3.94 5.84 12.28
CA PHE A 117 4.76 5.19 13.30
C PHE A 117 6.24 5.56 13.20
N THR A 118 6.74 5.78 11.98
CA THR A 118 8.12 6.20 11.69
C THR A 118 8.27 7.72 11.57
N GLN A 119 7.20 8.47 11.87
CA GLN A 119 7.13 9.93 11.76
C GLN A 119 7.63 10.47 10.39
N ARG A 120 7.39 9.74 9.30
CA ARG A 120 7.75 10.14 7.93
C ARG A 120 6.54 10.77 7.24
N TYR A 121 6.34 12.07 7.42
CA TYR A 121 5.16 12.79 6.93
C TYR A 121 4.97 12.72 5.40
N LEU A 122 6.05 12.68 4.63
CA LEU A 122 5.96 12.55 3.17
C LEU A 122 5.38 11.19 2.76
N LEU A 123 5.71 10.11 3.49
CA LEU A 123 5.12 8.80 3.27
C LEU A 123 3.63 8.80 3.62
N VAL A 124 3.23 9.51 4.68
CA VAL A 124 1.82 9.69 5.02
C VAL A 124 1.07 10.38 3.89
N LEU A 125 1.61 11.49 3.37
CA LEU A 125 1.02 12.23 2.26
C LEU A 125 0.85 11.34 1.02
N MET A 126 1.90 10.64 0.60
CA MET A 126 1.85 9.75 -0.56
C MET A 126 0.88 8.58 -0.34
N GLY A 127 0.81 8.04 0.88
CA GLY A 127 -0.14 7.01 1.25
C GLY A 127 -1.60 7.47 1.14
N ILE A 128 -1.90 8.71 1.53
CA ILE A 128 -3.24 9.31 1.37
C ILE A 128 -3.58 9.51 -0.10
N ILE A 129 -2.65 10.09 -0.89
CA ILE A 129 -2.82 10.29 -2.34
C ILE A 129 -3.09 8.95 -3.03
N PHE A 130 -2.29 7.94 -2.70
CA PHE A 130 -2.49 6.56 -3.16
C PHE A 130 -3.87 6.03 -2.78
N GLY A 131 -4.28 6.19 -1.53
CA GLY A 131 -5.57 5.72 -1.03
C GLY A 131 -6.75 6.30 -1.79
N ILE A 132 -6.75 7.62 -2.01
CA ILE A 132 -7.79 8.31 -2.77
C ILE A 132 -7.88 7.70 -4.18
N GLY A 133 -6.77 7.66 -4.91
CA GLY A 133 -6.75 7.13 -6.26
C GLY A 133 -7.13 5.65 -6.34
N HIS A 134 -6.49 4.82 -5.51
CA HIS A 134 -6.63 3.38 -5.57
C HIS A 134 -8.03 2.90 -5.17
N ILE A 135 -8.64 3.49 -4.14
CA ILE A 135 -9.99 3.15 -3.73
C ILE A 135 -11.01 3.63 -4.77
N THR A 136 -10.86 4.86 -5.28
CA THR A 136 -11.78 5.40 -6.30
C THR A 136 -11.75 4.57 -7.58
N ILE A 137 -10.57 4.23 -8.10
CA ILE A 137 -10.45 3.39 -9.31
C ILE A 137 -11.03 2.00 -9.05
N THR A 138 -10.70 1.38 -7.91
CA THR A 138 -11.17 0.03 -7.57
C THR A 138 -12.69 -0.02 -7.47
N TYR A 139 -13.32 0.97 -6.82
CA TYR A 139 -14.77 1.05 -6.71
C TYR A 139 -15.44 1.17 -8.08
N ASN A 140 -14.96 2.08 -8.92
CA ASN A 140 -15.58 2.32 -10.23
C ASN A 140 -15.38 1.14 -11.21
N ASN A 141 -14.30 0.38 -11.09
CA ASN A 141 -14.06 -0.80 -11.92
C ASN A 141 -14.93 -2.01 -11.53
N ASN A 142 -15.30 -2.11 -10.25
CA ASN A 142 -16.04 -3.26 -9.70
C ASN A 142 -17.52 -2.97 -9.42
N LYS A 143 -17.99 -1.76 -9.76
CA LYS A 143 -19.41 -1.42 -9.87
C LYS A 143 -19.99 -1.95 -11.18
#